data_AF-A0A960SRQ4-F1
#
_entry.id   AF-A0A960SRQ4-F1
#
_cell.length_a   1.000
_cell.length_b   1.000
_cell.length_c   1.000
_cell.angle_alpha   90.00
_cell.angle_beta   90.00
_cell.angle_gamma   90.00
#
_symmetry.space_group_name_H-M   'P 1'
#
loop_
_entity.id
_entity.type
_entity.pdbx_description
1 polymer ?
#
loop_
_entity_poly.entity_id
_entity_poly.type
_entity_poly.pdbx_seq_one_letter_code
_entity_poly.pdbx_strand_id
1 'polypeptide(L)'
;AVQMGLIYVNPEGPNGKPSALEAARDIRETFARMAMNDEETVALIAGGHTFGKAHGAASAEHVGPDPEGAGLEEQGLGWKNKFGKGNAGDTITSGLEGAWSNTPTQWSNGYFDNLFGYDWDLVKSPAGAWQWTPTDPAAKGTVPDAHDPGKSHAPIMFTTDLALRMDPIYNKISKRFHENPEEFREAFAKAWYKLTHRDMGPVSRLLGPEVPEPQVWQDPVPKVDHELIDEQDIAALKSKVLASGVSVSDLVTTAWASASTFRGSDKRGGANGARIRLAPQKDWEVNQPAKLARVLQTLEKIQQDFNTSQTSGKQVSLADLIVLAGCAAIEHAAKQAGHDIHVPFSPGRTDATQEMTDIASFA
;
A
#
# COMPACT_ATOMS: atom_id res chain seq x y z
N ALA A 1 6.30 -4.31 -10.91
CA ALA A 1 7.64 -4.90 -11.07
C ALA A 1 8.23 -4.55 -12.43
N VAL A 2 9.56 -4.55 -12.56
CA VAL A 2 10.27 -4.25 -13.83
C VAL A 2 10.46 -5.47 -14.74
N GLN A 3 10.39 -6.68 -14.18
CA GLN A 3 10.50 -7.94 -14.91
C GLN A 3 9.48 -8.94 -14.36
N MET A 4 9.06 -9.89 -15.20
CA MET A 4 8.17 -10.99 -14.79
C MET A 4 8.84 -11.81 -13.67
N GLY A 5 8.09 -12.13 -12.62
CA GLY A 5 8.58 -12.91 -11.48
C GLY A 5 9.34 -12.12 -10.40
N LEU A 6 9.64 -10.83 -10.62
CA LEU A 6 10.21 -9.96 -9.57
C LEU A 6 9.11 -9.26 -8.76
N ILE A 7 9.42 -8.92 -7.50
CA ILE A 7 8.52 -8.14 -6.63
C ILE A 7 8.47 -6.67 -7.09
N TYR A 8 9.62 -5.99 -7.11
CA TYR A 8 9.75 -4.58 -7.47
C TYR A 8 10.73 -4.39 -8.63
N VAL A 9 12.02 -4.42 -8.32
CA VAL A 9 13.12 -4.11 -9.23
C VAL A 9 14.13 -5.26 -9.27
N ASN A 10 15.05 -5.20 -10.24
CA ASN A 10 16.18 -6.11 -10.30
C ASN A 10 17.28 -5.65 -9.31
N PRO A 11 17.75 -6.51 -8.37
CA PRO A 11 18.73 -6.13 -7.35
C PRO A 11 20.11 -5.76 -7.92
N GLU A 12 20.44 -6.28 -9.11
CA GLU A 12 21.69 -5.94 -9.82
C GLU A 12 21.58 -4.60 -10.57
N GLY A 13 20.38 -4.03 -10.68
CA GLY A 13 20.07 -2.81 -11.44
C GLY A 13 19.34 -3.10 -12.77
N PRO A 14 18.91 -2.05 -13.52
CA PRO A 14 18.00 -2.21 -14.64
C PRO A 14 18.54 -3.15 -15.72
N ASN A 15 17.79 -4.22 -16.01
CA ASN A 15 18.19 -5.29 -16.94
C ASN A 15 19.54 -5.94 -16.59
N GLY A 16 19.88 -6.05 -15.30
CA GLY A 16 21.14 -6.63 -14.83
C GLY A 16 22.35 -5.71 -14.98
N LYS A 17 22.15 -4.41 -15.27
CA LYS A 17 23.22 -3.41 -15.35
C LYS A 17 23.40 -2.71 -14.00
N PRO A 18 24.60 -2.73 -13.39
CA PRO A 18 24.86 -2.17 -12.07
C PRO A 18 24.97 -0.64 -12.05
N SER A 19 23.90 0.04 -12.46
CA SER A 19 23.76 1.49 -12.40
C SER A 19 22.83 1.89 -11.25
N ALA A 20 23.41 2.40 -10.16
CA ALA A 20 22.65 2.82 -8.97
C ALA A 20 21.66 3.95 -9.27
N LEU A 21 22.03 4.92 -10.11
CA LEU A 21 21.15 6.04 -10.47
C LEU A 21 19.98 5.62 -11.36
N GLU A 22 20.19 4.65 -12.26
CA GLU A 22 19.08 4.10 -13.04
C GLU A 22 18.20 3.19 -12.17
N ALA A 23 18.80 2.39 -11.28
CA ALA A 23 18.07 1.59 -10.31
C ALA A 23 17.16 2.46 -9.42
N ALA A 24 17.61 3.64 -8.99
CA ALA A 24 16.80 4.58 -8.21
C ALA A 24 15.51 4.99 -8.91
N ARG A 25 15.53 5.12 -10.25
CA ARG A 25 14.33 5.48 -11.04
C ARG A 25 13.32 4.34 -11.02
N ASP A 26 13.79 3.11 -11.24
CA ASP A 26 12.95 1.91 -11.20
C ASP A 26 12.40 1.67 -9.79
N ILE A 27 13.22 1.89 -8.75
CA ILE A 27 12.80 1.79 -7.34
C ILE A 27 11.65 2.75 -7.09
N ARG A 28 11.85 4.05 -7.40
CA ARG A 28 10.84 5.09 -7.20
C ARG A 28 9.53 4.77 -7.88
N GLU A 29 9.58 4.42 -9.15
CA GLU A 29 8.39 4.14 -9.94
C GLU A 29 7.64 2.91 -9.43
N THR A 30 8.36 1.82 -9.14
CA THR A 30 7.71 0.58 -8.70
C THR A 30 7.16 0.66 -7.28
N PHE A 31 7.84 1.36 -6.37
CA PHE A 31 7.34 1.61 -5.02
C PHE A 31 6.15 2.57 -5.03
N ALA A 32 6.18 3.63 -5.86
CA ALA A 32 5.04 4.53 -6.04
C ALA A 32 3.80 3.79 -6.54
N ARG A 33 3.95 2.88 -7.51
CA ARG A 33 2.86 1.98 -7.98
C ARG A 33 2.35 1.02 -6.92
N MET A 34 3.11 0.82 -5.84
CA MET A 34 2.69 0.06 -4.66
C MET A 34 2.36 0.97 -3.47
N ALA A 35 2.00 2.23 -3.73
CA ALA A 35 1.58 3.22 -2.75
C ALA A 35 2.64 3.54 -1.67
N MET A 36 3.92 3.51 -2.04
CA MET A 36 5.02 3.95 -1.16
C MET A 36 5.70 5.17 -1.76
N ASN A 37 5.81 6.25 -0.98
CA ASN A 37 6.54 7.45 -1.36
C ASN A 37 8.06 7.29 -1.14
N ASP A 38 8.85 8.32 -1.42
CA ASP A 38 10.32 8.24 -1.31
C ASP A 38 10.81 7.95 0.13
N GLU A 39 10.18 8.52 1.15
CA GLU A 39 10.56 8.30 2.55
C GLU A 39 10.22 6.87 3.00
N GLU A 40 9.00 6.41 2.70
CA GLU A 40 8.55 5.04 2.97
C GLU A 40 9.44 4.01 2.25
N THR A 41 9.85 4.32 1.02
CA THR A 41 10.72 3.46 0.21
C THR A 41 12.11 3.31 0.83
N VAL A 42 12.76 4.42 1.19
CA VAL A 42 14.07 4.39 1.87
C VAL A 42 13.96 3.65 3.19
N ALA A 43 12.92 3.94 3.98
CA ALA A 43 12.71 3.30 5.27
C ALA A 43 12.52 1.78 5.13
N LEU A 44 11.71 1.31 4.17
CA LEU A 44 11.46 -0.11 3.94
C LEU A 44 12.71 -0.86 3.46
N ILE A 45 13.46 -0.30 2.50
CA ILE A 45 14.65 -0.95 1.97
C ILE A 45 15.74 -1.01 3.05
N ALA A 46 16.08 0.13 3.65
CA ALA A 46 17.11 0.18 4.69
C ALA A 46 16.71 -0.64 5.92
N GLY A 47 15.45 -0.53 6.37
CA GLY A 47 14.96 -1.25 7.55
C GLY A 47 14.89 -2.75 7.34
N GLY A 48 14.52 -3.20 6.13
CA GLY A 48 14.60 -4.61 5.75
C GLY A 48 16.04 -5.13 5.71
N HIS A 49 16.93 -4.40 5.02
CA HIS A 49 18.34 -4.79 4.86
C HIS A 49 19.20 -4.52 6.11
N THR A 50 18.66 -3.93 7.18
CA THR A 50 19.27 -4.01 8.51
C THR A 50 19.41 -5.45 8.99
N PHE A 51 18.55 -6.36 8.50
CA PHE A 51 18.50 -7.76 8.90
C PHE A 51 18.94 -8.74 7.80
N GLY A 52 19.44 -9.89 8.25
CA GLY A 52 19.69 -11.06 7.42
C GLY A 52 20.84 -10.89 6.43
N LYS A 53 20.78 -11.69 5.36
CA LYS A 53 21.77 -11.75 4.28
C LYS A 53 21.13 -12.25 3.00
N ALA A 54 21.84 -12.10 1.90
CA ALA A 54 21.53 -12.77 0.63
C ALA A 54 22.30 -14.09 0.47
N HIS A 55 21.87 -14.92 -0.48
CA HIS A 55 22.37 -16.27 -0.70
C HIS A 55 22.68 -16.53 -2.17
N GLY A 56 23.94 -16.84 -2.44
CA GLY A 56 24.57 -16.98 -3.75
C GLY A 56 25.92 -17.69 -3.63
N ALA A 57 25.98 -18.74 -2.81
CA ALA A 57 27.21 -19.48 -2.50
C ALA A 57 27.90 -20.10 -3.74
N ALA A 58 27.14 -20.37 -4.80
CA ALA A 58 27.65 -20.84 -6.09
C ALA A 58 26.66 -20.53 -7.23
N SER A 59 27.01 -20.93 -8.45
CA SER A 59 26.20 -20.76 -9.67
C SER A 59 24.75 -21.24 -9.50
N ALA A 60 23.81 -20.48 -10.07
CA ALA A 60 22.40 -20.84 -10.10
C ALA A 60 22.10 -22.14 -10.87
N GLU A 61 23.04 -22.67 -11.66
CA GLU A 61 22.92 -23.96 -12.34
C GLU A 61 22.73 -25.15 -11.38
N HIS A 62 23.09 -24.97 -10.10
CA HIS A 62 22.88 -25.99 -9.07
C HIS A 62 21.44 -26.02 -8.53
N VAL A 63 20.62 -25.02 -8.85
CA VAL A 63 19.27 -24.85 -8.33
C VAL A 63 18.28 -25.53 -9.28
N GLY A 64 17.50 -26.47 -8.74
CA GLY A 64 16.43 -27.17 -9.45
C GLY A 64 15.22 -26.28 -9.77
N PRO A 65 14.16 -26.88 -10.36
CA PRO A 65 12.93 -26.16 -10.70
C PRO A 65 12.25 -25.55 -9.46
N ASP A 66 11.42 -24.53 -9.69
CA ASP A 66 10.57 -23.92 -8.66
C ASP A 66 9.50 -24.91 -8.15
N PRO A 67 8.75 -24.59 -7.08
CA PRO A 67 7.81 -25.51 -6.45
C PRO A 67 6.78 -26.15 -7.41
N GLU A 68 6.26 -25.40 -8.38
CA GLU A 68 5.27 -25.93 -9.33
C GLU A 68 5.90 -26.81 -10.42
N GLY A 69 7.21 -26.65 -10.65
CA GLY A 69 7.99 -27.49 -11.55
C GLY A 69 8.71 -28.67 -10.86
N ALA A 70 8.60 -28.80 -9.54
CA ALA A 70 9.32 -29.81 -8.77
C ALA A 70 8.63 -31.19 -8.78
N GLY A 71 9.41 -32.24 -8.49
CA GLY A 71 8.89 -33.60 -8.33
C GLY A 71 7.98 -33.72 -7.10
N LEU A 72 7.00 -34.62 -7.15
CA LEU A 72 6.04 -34.85 -6.06
C LEU A 72 6.73 -35.22 -4.73
N GLU A 73 7.89 -35.86 -4.80
CA GLU A 73 8.72 -36.21 -3.65
C GLU A 73 9.25 -35.01 -2.86
N GLU A 74 9.27 -33.80 -3.44
CA GLU A 74 9.66 -32.56 -2.77
C GLU A 74 8.52 -31.96 -1.92
N GLN A 75 7.31 -32.56 -1.95
CA GLN A 75 6.19 -32.23 -1.06
C GLN A 75 5.80 -30.75 -1.06
N GLY A 76 5.77 -30.13 -2.25
CA GLY A 76 5.41 -28.73 -2.44
C GLY A 76 6.57 -27.74 -2.19
N LEU A 77 7.77 -28.23 -1.92
CA LEU A 77 9.00 -27.43 -1.95
C LEU A 77 9.60 -27.42 -3.36
N GLY A 78 10.47 -26.45 -3.62
CA GLY A 78 11.19 -26.30 -4.89
C GLY A 78 12.61 -25.76 -4.68
N TRP A 79 13.26 -25.38 -5.77
CA TRP A 79 14.63 -24.84 -5.80
C TRP A 79 15.65 -25.75 -5.12
N LYS A 80 15.48 -27.07 -5.26
CA LYS A 80 16.39 -28.07 -4.68
C LYS A 80 17.82 -27.80 -5.13
N ASN A 81 18.68 -27.46 -4.17
CA ASN A 81 20.06 -27.08 -4.40
C ASN A 81 20.97 -28.31 -4.33
N LYS A 82 21.73 -28.56 -5.40
CA LYS A 82 22.69 -29.68 -5.51
C LYS A 82 24.14 -29.27 -5.20
N PHE A 83 24.40 -28.00 -4.91
CA PHE A 83 25.72 -27.52 -4.52
C PHE A 83 26.01 -27.87 -3.06
N GLY A 84 27.14 -28.51 -2.79
CA GLY A 84 27.54 -28.88 -1.43
C GLY A 84 26.44 -29.64 -0.68
N LYS A 85 26.05 -29.14 0.50
CA LYS A 85 24.94 -29.68 1.30
C LYS A 85 23.56 -29.18 0.85
N GLY A 86 23.50 -28.21 -0.06
CA GLY A 86 22.25 -27.60 -0.55
C GLY A 86 21.59 -26.62 0.41
N ASN A 87 22.18 -26.37 1.59
CA ASN A 87 21.65 -25.50 2.63
C ASN A 87 22.78 -24.88 3.48
N ALA A 88 22.41 -24.05 4.47
CA ALA A 88 23.33 -23.35 5.34
C ALA A 88 24.37 -22.53 4.53
N GLY A 89 25.66 -22.75 4.74
CA GLY A 89 26.74 -22.06 4.01
C GLY A 89 26.73 -22.29 2.50
N ASP A 90 26.05 -23.32 2.00
CA ASP A 90 25.93 -23.65 0.58
C ASP A 90 24.62 -23.13 -0.05
N THR A 91 23.84 -22.33 0.68
CA THR A 91 22.53 -21.85 0.22
C THR A 91 22.65 -20.93 -1.01
N ILE A 92 21.75 -21.12 -1.97
CA ILE A 92 21.63 -20.28 -3.17
C ILE A 92 20.16 -19.86 -3.28
N THR A 93 19.91 -18.56 -3.46
CA THR A 93 18.57 -18.01 -3.64
C THR A 93 18.61 -16.95 -4.74
N SER A 94 19.00 -15.72 -4.42
CA SER A 94 19.07 -14.63 -5.41
C SER A 94 20.32 -14.71 -6.29
N GLY A 95 21.35 -15.45 -5.85
CA GLY A 95 22.67 -15.42 -6.48
C GLY A 95 23.57 -14.27 -5.99
N LEU A 96 23.05 -13.29 -5.26
CA LEU A 96 23.86 -12.34 -4.51
C LEU A 96 24.26 -12.95 -3.16
N GLU A 97 25.43 -12.61 -2.62
CA GLU A 97 25.99 -13.28 -1.44
C GLU A 97 26.56 -12.28 -0.43
N GLY A 98 26.13 -12.39 0.83
CA GLY A 98 26.65 -11.60 1.95
C GLY A 98 25.57 -10.85 2.72
N ALA A 99 25.96 -10.27 3.85
CA ALA A 99 25.07 -9.48 4.72
C ALA A 99 25.41 -7.98 4.64
N TRP A 100 24.42 -7.14 4.92
CA TRP A 100 24.58 -5.69 4.88
C TRP A 100 25.12 -5.10 6.19
N SER A 101 24.78 -5.71 7.33
CA SER A 101 25.10 -5.21 8.67
C SER A 101 25.97 -6.18 9.46
N ASN A 102 26.71 -5.65 10.44
CA ASN A 102 27.59 -6.44 11.31
C ASN A 102 26.81 -7.21 12.38
N THR A 103 25.52 -6.89 12.57
CA THR A 103 24.60 -7.57 13.49
C THR A 103 23.33 -8.02 12.74
N PRO A 104 23.41 -9.01 11.82
CA PRO A 104 22.31 -9.37 10.93
C PRO A 104 20.99 -9.79 11.61
N THR A 105 21.02 -10.11 12.90
CA THR A 105 19.84 -10.56 13.65
C THR A 105 19.36 -9.55 14.68
N GLN A 106 19.85 -8.30 14.62
CA GLN A 106 19.52 -7.26 15.59
C GLN A 106 19.22 -5.93 14.87
N TRP A 107 18.15 -5.27 15.30
CA TRP A 107 17.88 -3.90 14.84
C TRP A 107 19.05 -3.00 15.23
N SER A 108 19.58 -2.27 14.26
CA SER A 108 20.66 -1.30 14.45
C SER A 108 20.62 -0.28 13.32
N ASN A 109 21.44 0.76 13.41
CA ASN A 109 21.70 1.68 12.30
C ASN A 109 22.85 1.19 11.39
N GLY A 110 23.33 -0.04 11.60
CA GLY A 110 24.53 -0.59 10.96
C GLY A 110 24.46 -0.65 9.43
N TYR A 111 23.25 -0.76 8.86
CA TYR A 111 23.04 -0.63 7.41
C TYR A 111 23.53 0.73 6.89
N PHE A 112 23.10 1.83 7.51
CA PHE A 112 23.51 3.18 7.10
C PHE A 112 24.97 3.48 7.48
N ASP A 113 25.42 3.00 8.63
CA ASP A 113 26.84 3.11 9.03
C ASP A 113 27.76 2.51 7.97
N ASN A 114 27.42 1.32 7.46
CA ASN A 114 28.17 0.69 6.38
C ASN A 114 27.98 1.44 5.06
N LEU A 115 26.74 1.77 4.67
CA LEU A 115 26.43 2.41 3.37
C LEU A 115 27.21 3.72 3.17
N PHE A 116 27.31 4.55 4.22
CA PHE A 116 28.00 5.83 4.18
C PHE A 116 29.44 5.79 4.69
N GLY A 117 29.81 4.80 5.50
CA GLY A 117 31.15 4.69 6.11
C GLY A 117 32.23 4.15 5.18
N TYR A 118 31.86 3.46 4.10
CA TYR A 118 32.80 2.90 3.14
C TYR A 118 32.64 3.49 1.74
N ASP A 119 33.69 3.48 0.95
CA ASP A 119 33.57 3.52 -0.51
C ASP A 119 33.44 2.09 -1.05
N TRP A 120 32.87 1.95 -2.25
CA TRP A 120 32.36 0.67 -2.74
C TRP A 120 32.93 0.31 -4.11
N ASP A 121 33.51 -0.89 -4.22
CA ASP A 121 33.95 -1.49 -5.48
C ASP A 121 32.89 -2.45 -6.02
N LEU A 122 32.63 -2.37 -7.33
CA LEU A 122 31.75 -3.30 -8.03
C LEU A 122 32.45 -4.65 -8.25
N VAL A 123 31.82 -5.74 -7.79
CA VAL A 123 32.35 -7.09 -7.86
C VAL A 123 31.28 -8.09 -8.32
N LYS A 124 31.71 -9.33 -8.55
CA LYS A 124 30.82 -10.47 -8.77
C LYS A 124 30.74 -11.34 -7.51
N SER A 125 29.53 -11.77 -7.18
CA SER A 125 29.28 -12.82 -6.17
C SER A 125 29.91 -14.15 -6.62
N PRO A 126 29.98 -15.17 -5.73
CA PRO A 126 30.36 -16.52 -6.13
C PRO A 126 29.46 -17.13 -7.22
N ALA A 127 28.19 -16.70 -7.30
CA ALA A 127 27.26 -17.09 -8.36
C ALA A 127 27.38 -16.26 -9.65
N GLY A 128 28.25 -15.24 -9.68
CA GLY A 128 28.42 -14.36 -10.84
C GLY A 128 27.42 -13.21 -10.93
N ALA A 129 26.68 -12.88 -9.86
CA ALA A 129 25.79 -11.71 -9.80
C ALA A 129 26.56 -10.44 -9.45
N TRP A 130 26.16 -9.28 -9.96
CA TRP A 130 26.73 -7.98 -9.59
C TRP A 130 26.35 -7.57 -8.17
N GLN A 131 27.35 -7.22 -7.37
CA GLN A 131 27.18 -6.65 -6.03
C GLN A 131 28.35 -5.73 -5.69
N TRP A 132 28.29 -5.07 -4.54
CA TRP A 132 29.29 -4.09 -4.12
C TRP A 132 29.95 -4.53 -2.81
N THR A 133 31.27 -4.34 -2.72
CA THR A 133 32.07 -4.61 -1.51
C THR A 133 32.81 -3.35 -1.08
N PRO A 134 33.10 -3.16 0.22
CA PRO A 134 33.92 -2.05 0.67
C PRO A 134 35.31 -2.06 0.03
N THR A 135 35.81 -0.88 -0.33
CA THR A 135 37.19 -0.68 -0.81
C THR A 135 38.20 -0.79 0.34
N ASP A 136 37.79 -0.46 1.56
CA ASP A 136 38.63 -0.49 2.76
C ASP A 136 38.87 -1.94 3.23
N PRO A 137 40.13 -2.42 3.25
CA PRO A 137 40.46 -3.75 3.75
C PRO A 137 40.08 -3.98 5.21
N ALA A 138 39.97 -2.92 6.03
CA ALA A 138 39.56 -3.02 7.43
C ALA A 138 38.10 -3.47 7.60
N ALA A 139 37.28 -3.35 6.56
CA ALA A 139 35.93 -3.91 6.55
C ALA A 139 35.93 -5.45 6.51
N LYS A 140 37.04 -6.09 6.16
CA LYS A 140 37.13 -7.56 6.15
C LYS A 140 37.02 -8.11 7.57
N GLY A 141 36.06 -8.99 7.75
CA GLY A 141 35.87 -9.74 8.99
C GLY A 141 35.02 -9.02 10.04
N THR A 142 34.35 -7.93 9.66
CA THR A 142 33.43 -7.19 10.53
C THR A 142 32.04 -7.83 10.62
N VAL A 143 31.68 -8.65 9.64
CA VAL A 143 30.41 -9.38 9.58
C VAL A 143 30.63 -10.84 9.96
N PRO A 144 29.93 -11.39 10.98
CA PRO A 144 30.05 -12.80 11.31
C PRO A 144 29.48 -13.69 10.20
N ASP A 145 30.09 -14.85 9.97
CA ASP A 145 29.48 -15.87 9.11
C ASP A 145 28.20 -16.42 9.73
N ALA A 146 27.22 -16.76 8.89
CA ALA A 146 25.90 -17.20 9.35
C ALA A 146 25.90 -18.60 9.99
N HIS A 147 26.90 -19.44 9.72
CA HIS A 147 26.92 -20.84 10.12
C HIS A 147 28.24 -21.32 10.71
N ASP A 148 29.35 -20.61 10.46
CA ASP A 148 30.68 -20.95 10.92
C ASP A 148 31.25 -19.87 11.87
N PRO A 149 31.27 -20.09 13.19
CA PRO A 149 31.73 -19.08 14.15
C PRO A 149 33.23 -18.74 14.02
N GLY A 150 34.00 -19.53 13.28
CA GLY A 150 35.40 -19.26 12.98
C GLY A 150 35.61 -18.39 11.73
N LYS A 151 34.54 -18.00 11.03
CA LYS A 151 34.59 -17.20 9.80
C LYS A 151 33.91 -15.85 9.96
N SER A 152 34.39 -14.92 9.17
CA SER A 152 33.82 -13.58 9.06
C SER A 152 34.07 -13.03 7.66
N HIS A 153 33.27 -12.04 7.29
CA HIS A 153 33.17 -11.46 5.95
C HIS A 153 33.24 -9.94 6.01
N ALA A 154 33.42 -9.32 4.85
CA ALA A 154 33.08 -7.91 4.68
C ALA A 154 31.56 -7.77 4.47
N PRO A 155 30.95 -6.62 4.84
CA PRO A 155 29.58 -6.34 4.45
C PRO A 155 29.48 -6.19 2.93
N ILE A 156 28.26 -6.33 2.41
CA ILE A 156 27.97 -6.10 0.99
C ILE A 156 26.87 -5.07 0.83
N MET A 157 26.76 -4.52 -0.37
CA MET A 157 25.61 -3.72 -0.80
C MET A 157 25.18 -4.17 -2.19
N PHE A 158 23.90 -4.06 -2.49
CA PHE A 158 23.37 -4.24 -3.83
C PHE A 158 23.46 -2.93 -4.61
N THR A 159 23.28 -3.01 -5.93
CA THR A 159 23.13 -1.80 -6.78
C THR A 159 21.94 -0.96 -6.30
N THR A 160 20.86 -1.62 -5.87
CA THR A 160 19.67 -0.96 -5.31
C THR A 160 19.91 -0.31 -3.95
N ASP A 161 20.87 -0.79 -3.18
CA ASP A 161 21.24 -0.16 -1.90
C ASP A 161 22.08 1.10 -2.14
N LEU A 162 23.04 1.03 -3.08
CA LEU A 162 23.81 2.20 -3.49
C LEU A 162 22.93 3.28 -4.14
N ALA A 163 21.80 2.91 -4.73
CA ALA A 163 20.80 3.86 -5.21
C ALA A 163 20.32 4.80 -4.09
N LEU A 164 20.18 4.31 -2.85
CA LEU A 164 19.76 5.12 -1.71
C LEU A 164 20.82 6.15 -1.29
N ARG A 165 22.11 5.84 -1.52
CA ARG A 165 23.22 6.78 -1.32
C ARG A 165 23.40 7.72 -2.51
N MET A 166 23.21 7.28 -3.75
CA MET A 166 23.62 8.03 -4.93
C MET A 166 22.52 8.92 -5.52
N ASP A 167 21.25 8.53 -5.40
CA ASP A 167 20.14 9.35 -5.89
C ASP A 167 19.98 10.62 -5.02
N PRO A 168 19.86 11.83 -5.61
CA PRO A 168 19.83 13.07 -4.83
C PRO A 168 18.68 13.20 -3.84
N ILE A 169 17.54 12.54 -4.08
CA ILE A 169 16.37 12.58 -3.18
C ILE A 169 16.57 11.54 -2.08
N TYR A 170 16.88 10.30 -2.45
CA TYR A 170 17.12 9.24 -1.46
C TYR A 170 18.34 9.52 -0.58
N ASN A 171 19.39 10.16 -1.10
CA ASN A 171 20.57 10.53 -0.32
C ASN A 171 20.20 11.46 0.84
N LYS A 172 19.33 12.45 0.59
CA LYS A 172 18.89 13.39 1.64
C LYS A 172 18.12 12.68 2.75
N ILE A 173 17.22 11.77 2.38
CA ILE A 173 16.43 10.98 3.34
C ILE A 173 17.34 10.02 4.10
N SER A 174 18.18 9.28 3.39
CA SER A 174 19.12 8.30 3.95
C SER A 174 20.12 8.93 4.91
N LYS A 175 20.68 10.10 4.58
CA LYS A 175 21.55 10.85 5.50
C LYS A 175 20.82 11.32 6.74
N ARG A 176 19.60 11.86 6.59
CA ARG A 176 18.78 12.25 7.74
C ARG A 176 18.49 11.06 8.65
N PHE A 177 18.13 9.91 8.09
CA PHE A 177 17.93 8.68 8.85
C PHE A 177 19.21 8.15 9.49
N HIS A 178 20.35 8.28 8.81
CA HIS A 178 21.65 7.93 9.37
C HIS A 178 21.99 8.80 10.59
N GLU A 179 21.79 10.12 10.49
CA GLU A 179 22.04 11.10 11.55
C GLU A 179 20.99 11.07 12.67
N ASN A 180 19.77 10.59 12.38
CA ASN A 180 18.63 10.55 13.29
C ASN A 180 17.96 9.15 13.30
N PRO A 181 18.56 8.16 13.98
CA PRO A 181 18.09 6.77 13.94
C PRO A 181 16.67 6.55 14.47
N GLU A 182 16.19 7.43 15.36
CA GLU A 182 14.81 7.36 15.85
C GLU A 182 13.78 7.76 14.78
N GLU A 183 14.09 8.74 13.91
CA GLU A 183 13.23 9.08 12.77
C GLU A 183 13.15 7.90 11.80
N PHE A 184 14.28 7.23 11.56
CA PHE A 184 14.34 6.03 10.73
C PHE A 184 13.47 4.91 11.31
N ARG A 185 13.61 4.64 12.62
CA ARG A 185 12.82 3.60 13.31
C ARG A 185 11.32 3.89 13.21
N GLU A 186 10.91 5.14 13.41
CA GLU A 186 9.50 5.54 13.30
C GLU A 186 8.97 5.41 11.86
N ALA A 187 9.73 5.90 10.88
CA ALA A 187 9.36 5.81 9.47
C ALA A 187 9.25 4.35 9.01
N PHE A 188 10.21 3.51 9.40
CA PHE A 188 10.17 2.08 9.07
C PHE A 188 8.97 1.38 9.71
N ALA A 189 8.69 1.64 11.00
CA ALA A 189 7.54 1.04 11.67
C ALA A 189 6.21 1.39 10.98
N LYS A 190 6.02 2.67 10.60
CA LYS A 190 4.82 3.12 9.88
C LYS A 190 4.74 2.53 8.47
N ALA A 191 5.83 2.55 7.72
CA ALA A 191 5.88 2.02 6.36
C ALA A 191 5.69 0.50 6.32
N TRP A 192 6.25 -0.23 7.29
CA TRP A 192 6.06 -1.67 7.44
C TRP A 192 4.61 -2.03 7.79
N TYR A 193 3.99 -1.28 8.71
CA TYR A 193 2.57 -1.43 9.02
C TYR A 193 1.71 -1.18 7.78
N LYS A 194 1.94 -0.08 7.05
CA LYS A 194 1.26 0.20 5.78
C LYS A 194 1.46 -0.92 4.75
N LEU A 195 2.69 -1.38 4.55
CA LEU A 195 3.02 -2.45 3.59
C LEU A 195 2.17 -3.70 3.82
N THR A 196 2.04 -4.10 5.08
CA THR A 196 1.40 -5.36 5.50
C THR A 196 -0.12 -5.25 5.67
N HIS A 197 -0.71 -4.06 5.50
CA HIS A 197 -2.13 -3.82 5.73
C HIS A 197 -2.83 -3.01 4.61
N ARG A 198 -2.08 -2.51 3.60
CA ARG A 198 -2.61 -1.64 2.52
C ARG A 198 -3.75 -2.26 1.68
N ASP A 199 -3.90 -3.57 1.65
CA ASP A 199 -4.93 -4.30 0.92
C ASP A 199 -6.08 -4.84 1.81
N MET A 200 -6.06 -4.46 3.10
CA MET A 200 -7.11 -4.81 4.04
C MET A 200 -8.31 -3.86 4.00
N GLY A 201 -8.22 -2.74 3.30
CA GLY A 201 -9.33 -1.78 3.16
C GLY A 201 -9.69 -1.08 4.47
N PRO A 202 -10.99 -0.87 4.77
CA PRO A 202 -11.43 -0.09 5.93
C PRO A 202 -10.94 -0.66 7.26
N VAL A 203 -10.61 0.22 8.20
CA VAL A 203 -10.13 -0.14 9.56
C VAL A 203 -11.10 -1.06 10.31
N SER A 204 -12.40 -1.03 10.00
CA SER A 204 -13.41 -1.94 10.58
C SER A 204 -13.18 -3.42 10.25
N ARG A 205 -12.28 -3.75 9.31
CA ARG A 205 -11.87 -5.12 9.00
C ARG A 205 -10.66 -5.59 9.81
N LEU A 206 -9.97 -4.69 10.52
CA LEU A 206 -8.83 -5.05 11.36
C LEU A 206 -9.33 -5.56 12.70
N LEU A 207 -8.75 -6.66 13.19
CA LEU A 207 -9.19 -7.38 14.37
C LEU A 207 -8.02 -7.58 15.34
N GLY A 208 -8.33 -7.69 16.64
CA GLY A 208 -7.35 -7.94 17.68
C GLY A 208 -6.94 -6.70 18.47
N PRO A 209 -6.20 -6.87 19.58
CA PRO A 209 -5.90 -5.79 20.52
C PRO A 209 -4.76 -4.86 20.06
N GLU A 210 -4.05 -5.19 18.99
CA GLU A 210 -2.87 -4.46 18.50
C GLU A 210 -3.17 -3.50 17.34
N VAL A 211 -4.45 -3.32 16.98
CA VAL A 211 -4.85 -2.42 15.91
C VAL A 211 -4.62 -0.95 16.36
N PRO A 212 -3.73 -0.19 15.70
CA PRO A 212 -3.49 1.20 16.03
C PRO A 212 -4.62 2.12 15.52
N GLU A 213 -4.55 3.40 15.89
CA GLU A 213 -5.46 4.40 15.35
C GLU A 213 -5.41 4.48 13.81
N PRO A 214 -6.54 4.81 13.15
CA PRO A 214 -6.62 4.85 11.70
C PRO A 214 -5.64 5.85 11.07
N GLN A 215 -4.96 5.41 10.01
CA GLN A 215 -4.06 6.24 9.21
C GLN A 215 -4.75 6.69 7.91
N VAL A 216 -4.31 7.81 7.33
CA VAL A 216 -4.97 8.41 6.16
C VAL A 216 -5.07 7.47 4.96
N TRP A 217 -4.08 6.59 4.74
CA TRP A 217 -4.07 5.62 3.64
C TRP A 217 -5.12 4.51 3.80
N GLN A 218 -5.73 4.37 4.99
CA GLN A 218 -6.85 3.46 5.26
C GLN A 218 -8.20 4.08 4.87
N ASP A 219 -8.20 5.27 4.27
CA ASP A 219 -9.36 6.02 3.85
C ASP A 219 -10.44 6.14 4.97
N PRO A 220 -10.05 6.59 6.18
CA PRO A 220 -10.93 6.54 7.34
C PRO A 220 -12.20 7.38 7.13
N VAL A 221 -13.26 7.01 7.82
CA VAL A 221 -14.51 7.78 7.89
C VAL A 221 -14.83 8.03 9.37
N PRO A 222 -15.53 9.12 9.72
CA PRO A 222 -15.95 9.37 11.09
C PRO A 222 -16.78 8.21 11.64
N LYS A 223 -16.71 7.99 12.96
CA LYS A 223 -17.66 7.10 13.64
C LYS A 223 -19.04 7.74 13.63
N VAL A 224 -20.10 6.93 13.67
CA VAL A 224 -21.46 7.42 13.91
C VAL A 224 -21.54 7.93 15.36
N ASP A 225 -21.94 9.18 15.55
CA ASP A 225 -22.07 9.86 16.85
C ASP A 225 -23.49 10.40 17.12
N HIS A 226 -24.44 10.05 16.26
CA HIS A 226 -25.85 10.45 16.32
C HIS A 226 -26.78 9.23 16.21
N GLU A 227 -28.06 9.40 16.52
CA GLU A 227 -29.06 8.37 16.23
C GLU A 227 -29.27 8.23 14.72
N LEU A 228 -29.44 6.99 14.23
CA LEU A 228 -29.69 6.73 12.81
C LEU A 228 -31.17 6.91 12.47
N ILE A 229 -31.43 7.25 11.20
CA ILE A 229 -32.79 7.28 10.65
C ILE A 229 -33.46 5.90 10.72
N ASP A 230 -34.77 5.89 10.99
CA ASP A 230 -35.60 4.68 11.00
C ASP A 230 -36.42 4.51 9.70
N GLU A 231 -37.30 3.52 9.65
CA GLU A 231 -38.12 3.22 8.48
C GLU A 231 -39.05 4.39 8.08
N GLN A 232 -39.60 5.12 9.06
CA GLN A 232 -40.45 6.28 8.79
C GLN A 232 -39.64 7.43 8.17
N ASP A 233 -38.47 7.71 8.74
CA ASP A 233 -37.54 8.72 8.23
C ASP A 233 -37.07 8.38 6.81
N ILE A 234 -36.72 7.11 6.57
CA ILE A 234 -36.31 6.59 5.26
C ILE A 234 -37.43 6.83 4.22
N ALA A 235 -38.67 6.46 4.53
CA ALA A 235 -39.80 6.65 3.61
C ALA A 235 -40.07 8.15 3.32
N ALA A 236 -39.98 9.00 4.34
CA ALA A 236 -40.15 10.44 4.20
C ALA A 236 -39.04 11.07 3.35
N LEU A 237 -37.78 10.67 3.56
CA LEU A 237 -36.64 11.14 2.78
C LEU A 237 -36.71 10.70 1.32
N LYS A 238 -37.07 9.44 1.03
CA LYS A 238 -37.30 8.97 -0.35
C LYS A 238 -38.36 9.83 -1.06
N SER A 239 -39.45 10.14 -0.37
CA SER A 239 -40.52 10.99 -0.91
C SER A 239 -40.02 12.42 -1.19
N LYS A 240 -39.25 13.02 -0.27
CA LYS A 240 -38.64 14.34 -0.48
C LYS A 240 -37.65 14.36 -1.65
N VAL A 241 -36.82 13.32 -1.79
CA VAL A 241 -35.89 13.19 -2.91
C VAL A 241 -36.64 13.14 -4.25
N LEU A 242 -37.69 12.32 -4.36
CA LEU A 242 -38.49 12.23 -5.59
C LEU A 242 -39.23 13.54 -5.92
N ALA A 243 -39.61 14.31 -4.90
CA ALA A 243 -40.23 15.62 -5.07
C ALA A 243 -39.23 16.75 -5.41
N SER A 244 -37.92 16.49 -5.35
CA SER A 244 -36.88 17.52 -5.53
C SER A 244 -36.74 18.04 -6.97
N GLY A 245 -37.31 17.32 -7.94
CA GLY A 245 -37.17 17.62 -9.37
C GLY A 245 -35.90 17.07 -10.02
N VAL A 246 -35.03 16.40 -9.26
CA VAL A 246 -33.88 15.66 -9.82
C VAL A 246 -34.39 14.42 -10.56
N SER A 247 -33.88 14.18 -11.77
CA SER A 247 -34.37 13.08 -12.62
C SER A 247 -33.99 11.71 -12.04
N VAL A 248 -34.78 10.68 -12.36
CA VAL A 248 -34.45 9.28 -12.04
C VAL A 248 -33.04 8.91 -12.54
N SER A 249 -32.69 9.31 -13.75
CA SER A 249 -31.38 9.05 -14.34
C SER A 249 -30.26 9.65 -13.49
N ASP A 250 -30.45 10.86 -12.99
CA ASP A 250 -29.42 11.61 -12.26
C ASP A 250 -29.22 11.01 -10.87
N LEU A 251 -30.31 10.68 -10.16
CA LEU A 251 -30.26 10.03 -8.86
C LEU A 251 -29.57 8.66 -8.94
N VAL A 252 -29.94 7.84 -9.92
CA VAL A 252 -29.30 6.53 -10.15
C VAL A 252 -27.84 6.68 -10.52
N THR A 253 -27.50 7.61 -11.41
CA THR A 253 -26.11 7.84 -11.84
C THR A 253 -25.23 8.31 -10.68
N THR A 254 -25.73 9.23 -9.85
CA THR A 254 -24.98 9.72 -8.68
C THR A 254 -24.77 8.63 -7.62
N ALA A 255 -25.80 7.83 -7.33
CA ALA A 255 -25.67 6.69 -6.42
C ALA A 255 -24.67 5.65 -6.96
N TRP A 256 -24.75 5.33 -8.25
CA TRP A 256 -23.82 4.43 -8.92
C TRP A 256 -22.39 4.97 -8.88
N ALA A 257 -22.16 6.21 -9.30
CA ALA A 257 -20.85 6.85 -9.31
C ALA A 257 -20.18 6.84 -7.92
N SER A 258 -20.98 6.95 -6.85
CA SER A 258 -20.48 6.88 -5.47
C SER A 258 -20.09 5.44 -5.10
N ALA A 259 -20.98 4.47 -5.34
CA ALA A 259 -20.79 3.08 -4.94
C ALA A 259 -19.78 2.31 -5.81
N SER A 260 -19.71 2.59 -7.11
CA SER A 260 -18.95 1.80 -8.09
C SER A 260 -17.44 2.06 -8.05
N THR A 261 -16.98 2.97 -7.18
CA THR A 261 -15.54 3.14 -6.89
C THR A 261 -14.98 1.99 -6.07
N PHE A 262 -15.85 1.18 -5.45
CA PHE A 262 -15.45 0.01 -4.69
C PHE A 262 -14.74 -1.02 -5.58
N ARG A 263 -13.62 -1.56 -5.09
CA ARG A 263 -12.91 -2.66 -5.73
C ARG A 263 -12.57 -3.76 -4.72
N GLY A 264 -12.92 -5.00 -5.04
CA GLY A 264 -12.75 -6.13 -4.13
C GLY A 264 -11.29 -6.56 -3.88
N SER A 265 -10.36 -6.14 -4.76
CA SER A 265 -8.93 -6.47 -4.67
C SER A 265 -8.31 -5.99 -3.36
N ASP A 266 -8.42 -4.70 -3.06
CA ASP A 266 -7.90 -4.06 -1.84
C ASP A 266 -8.99 -3.48 -0.93
N LYS A 267 -10.26 -3.63 -1.34
CA LYS A 267 -11.47 -3.20 -0.60
C LYS A 267 -11.56 -1.70 -0.38
N ARG A 268 -10.83 -0.91 -1.18
CA ARG A 268 -10.95 0.55 -1.21
C ARG A 268 -12.17 1.00 -2.01
N GLY A 269 -12.55 2.26 -1.83
CA GLY A 269 -13.68 2.90 -2.49
C GLY A 269 -15.04 2.51 -1.90
N GLY A 270 -16.09 2.81 -2.65
CA GLY A 270 -17.49 2.63 -2.25
C GLY A 270 -18.13 3.93 -1.75
N ALA A 271 -19.43 3.85 -1.45
CA ALA A 271 -20.25 5.02 -1.14
C ALA A 271 -20.07 5.57 0.28
N ASN A 272 -19.44 4.82 1.20
CA ASN A 272 -19.18 5.31 2.55
C ASN A 272 -18.12 6.43 2.53
N GLY A 273 -18.29 7.44 3.36
CA GLY A 273 -17.47 8.65 3.35
C GLY A 273 -17.98 9.75 2.41
N ALA A 274 -18.97 9.45 1.54
CA ALA A 274 -19.47 10.38 0.51
C ALA A 274 -18.34 11.05 -0.30
N ARG A 275 -17.24 10.33 -0.56
CA ARG A 275 -16.05 10.90 -1.21
C ARG A 275 -16.32 11.42 -2.61
N ILE A 276 -17.45 11.07 -3.22
CA ILE A 276 -17.93 11.63 -4.48
C ILE A 276 -18.07 13.17 -4.46
N ARG A 277 -18.29 13.80 -3.29
CA ARG A 277 -18.32 15.28 -3.17
C ARG A 277 -16.94 15.91 -2.99
N LEU A 278 -15.90 15.11 -2.77
CA LEU A 278 -14.55 15.56 -2.42
C LEU A 278 -13.61 15.42 -3.62
N ALA A 279 -12.46 16.09 -3.56
CA ALA A 279 -11.40 15.85 -4.52
C ALA A 279 -10.75 14.47 -4.26
N PRO A 280 -10.42 13.70 -5.32
CA PRO A 280 -10.56 14.04 -6.74
C PRO A 280 -11.90 13.63 -7.37
N GLN A 281 -12.73 12.83 -6.69
CA GLN A 281 -13.91 12.18 -7.31
C GLN A 281 -14.93 13.17 -7.87
N LYS A 282 -15.10 14.34 -7.23
CA LYS A 282 -16.01 15.39 -7.70
C LYS A 282 -15.64 15.96 -9.07
N ASP A 283 -14.36 15.85 -9.45
CA ASP A 283 -13.79 16.42 -10.68
C ASP A 283 -13.53 15.35 -11.75
N TRP A 284 -13.77 14.06 -11.47
CA TRP A 284 -13.60 13.01 -12.45
C TRP A 284 -14.57 13.18 -13.63
N GLU A 285 -14.03 13.11 -14.85
CA GLU A 285 -14.81 13.30 -16.09
C GLU A 285 -16.02 12.35 -16.16
N VAL A 286 -15.81 11.07 -15.81
CA VAL A 286 -16.85 10.04 -15.80
C VAL A 286 -18.03 10.38 -14.88
N ASN A 287 -17.79 11.19 -13.85
CA ASN A 287 -18.79 11.60 -12.88
C ASN A 287 -19.59 12.83 -13.33
N GLN A 288 -19.31 13.41 -14.50
CA GLN A 288 -19.99 14.58 -15.06
C GLN A 288 -20.05 15.75 -14.04
N PRO A 289 -18.91 16.38 -13.70
CA PRO A 289 -18.78 17.26 -12.53
C PRO A 289 -19.86 18.33 -12.37
N ALA A 290 -20.22 19.04 -13.45
CA ALA A 290 -21.25 20.07 -13.41
C ALA A 290 -22.66 19.52 -13.11
N LYS A 291 -22.95 18.31 -13.61
CA LYS A 291 -24.23 17.64 -13.35
C LYS A 291 -24.26 17.07 -11.93
N LEU A 292 -23.18 16.40 -11.52
CA LEU A 292 -23.00 15.90 -10.16
C LEU A 292 -23.15 17.02 -9.11
N ALA A 293 -22.51 18.17 -9.31
CA ALA A 293 -22.58 19.29 -8.38
C ALA A 293 -24.02 19.75 -8.11
N ARG A 294 -24.88 19.80 -9.14
CA ARG A 294 -26.30 20.17 -8.98
C ARG A 294 -27.09 19.14 -8.19
N VAL A 295 -26.84 17.85 -8.42
CA VAL A 295 -27.48 16.76 -7.67
C VAL A 295 -27.04 16.82 -6.21
N LEU A 296 -25.73 16.92 -5.95
CA LEU A 296 -25.18 17.00 -4.59
C LEU A 296 -25.72 18.21 -3.84
N GLN A 297 -25.75 19.40 -4.45
CA GLN A 297 -26.33 20.59 -3.81
C GLN A 297 -27.80 20.38 -3.40
N THR A 298 -28.58 19.68 -4.22
CA THR A 298 -29.98 19.36 -3.90
C THR A 298 -30.08 18.38 -2.73
N LEU A 299 -29.26 17.34 -2.74
CA LEU A 299 -29.22 16.35 -1.65
C LEU A 299 -28.71 16.97 -0.35
N GLU A 300 -27.67 17.82 -0.39
CA GLU A 300 -27.16 18.57 0.77
C GLU A 300 -28.24 19.45 1.40
N LYS A 301 -29.06 20.12 0.58
CA LYS A 301 -30.19 20.89 1.09
C LYS A 301 -31.22 19.99 1.80
N ILE A 302 -31.57 18.85 1.20
CA ILE A 302 -32.51 17.88 1.82
C ILE A 302 -31.95 17.35 3.15
N GLN A 303 -30.65 17.05 3.18
CA GLN A 303 -29.93 16.63 4.39
C GLN A 303 -30.01 17.71 5.46
N GLN A 304 -29.66 18.96 5.11
CA GLN A 304 -29.67 20.09 6.04
C GLN A 304 -31.07 20.35 6.59
N ASP A 305 -32.09 20.35 5.74
CA ASP A 305 -33.48 20.55 6.12
C ASP A 305 -33.96 19.44 7.06
N PHE A 306 -33.60 18.17 6.78
CA PHE A 306 -33.90 17.05 7.67
C PHE A 306 -33.20 17.23 9.02
N ASN A 307 -31.87 17.35 9.04
CA ASN A 307 -31.08 17.41 10.27
C ASN A 307 -31.45 18.62 11.16
N THR A 308 -31.77 19.77 10.58
CA THR A 308 -32.19 20.97 11.33
C THR A 308 -33.61 20.82 11.90
N SER A 309 -34.47 20.03 11.26
CA SER A 309 -35.84 19.79 11.73
C SER A 309 -35.94 18.73 12.84
N GLN A 310 -34.89 17.94 13.04
CA GLN A 310 -34.88 16.86 14.03
C GLN A 310 -34.67 17.40 15.45
N THR A 311 -35.51 16.96 16.38
CA THR A 311 -35.38 17.24 17.82
C THR A 311 -34.95 16.01 18.63
N SER A 312 -34.94 14.84 18.00
CA SER A 312 -34.63 13.52 18.58
C SER A 312 -33.13 13.23 18.66
N GLY A 313 -32.27 14.08 18.10
CA GLY A 313 -30.84 13.78 17.94
C GLY A 313 -30.52 12.87 16.76
N LYS A 314 -31.53 12.45 15.98
CA LYS A 314 -31.34 11.74 14.72
C LYS A 314 -30.76 12.65 13.65
N GLN A 315 -29.87 12.09 12.84
CA GLN A 315 -29.34 12.76 11.66
C GLN A 315 -29.18 11.77 10.50
N VAL A 316 -29.09 12.32 9.29
CA VAL A 316 -28.74 11.57 8.08
C VAL A 316 -27.44 12.14 7.49
N SER A 317 -26.52 11.26 7.10
CA SER A 317 -25.32 11.64 6.36
C SER A 317 -25.63 11.84 4.88
N LEU A 318 -24.81 12.62 4.18
CA LEU A 318 -24.93 12.77 2.73
C LEU A 318 -24.60 11.43 2.05
N ALA A 319 -23.65 10.67 2.60
CA ALA A 319 -23.29 9.34 2.12
C ALA A 319 -24.52 8.40 2.04
N ASP A 320 -25.32 8.38 3.09
CA ASP A 320 -26.56 7.61 3.12
C ASP A 320 -27.62 8.21 2.20
N LEU A 321 -27.77 9.54 2.17
CA LEU A 321 -28.76 10.20 1.33
C LEU A 321 -28.49 10.00 -0.17
N ILE A 322 -27.24 9.96 -0.62
CA ILE A 322 -26.86 9.64 -2.00
C ILE A 322 -27.33 8.24 -2.39
N VAL A 323 -27.10 7.24 -1.53
CA VAL A 323 -27.51 5.86 -1.79
C VAL A 323 -29.03 5.74 -1.72
N LEU A 324 -29.66 6.33 -0.70
CA LEU A 324 -31.11 6.35 -0.52
C LEU A 324 -31.83 6.97 -1.71
N ALA A 325 -31.27 8.04 -2.26
CA ALA A 325 -31.76 8.70 -3.47
C ALA A 325 -31.77 7.76 -4.69
N GLY A 326 -30.70 6.98 -4.88
CA GLY A 326 -30.65 5.93 -5.90
C GLY A 326 -31.72 4.85 -5.68
N CYS A 327 -31.89 4.37 -4.44
CA CYS A 327 -32.94 3.42 -4.08
C CYS A 327 -34.35 3.97 -4.42
N ALA A 328 -34.63 5.22 -4.03
CA ALA A 328 -35.91 5.88 -4.31
C ALA A 328 -36.18 5.97 -5.82
N ALA A 329 -35.16 6.33 -6.60
CA ALA A 329 -35.27 6.43 -8.05
C ALA A 329 -35.54 5.08 -8.73
N ILE A 330 -34.92 3.99 -8.24
CA ILE A 330 -35.17 2.63 -8.73
C ILE A 330 -36.59 2.19 -8.42
N GLU A 331 -37.06 2.39 -7.18
CA GLU A 331 -38.45 2.09 -6.78
C GLU A 331 -39.46 2.87 -7.63
N HIS A 332 -39.18 4.16 -7.87
CA HIS A 332 -40.02 5.01 -8.71
C HIS A 332 -40.06 4.51 -10.16
N ALA A 333 -38.91 4.16 -10.74
CA ALA A 333 -38.84 3.62 -12.11
C ALA A 333 -39.57 2.29 -12.24
N ALA A 334 -39.41 1.38 -11.27
CA ALA A 334 -40.12 0.11 -11.24
C ALA A 334 -41.64 0.31 -11.16
N LYS A 335 -42.09 1.25 -10.32
CA LYS A 335 -43.51 1.60 -10.19
C LYS A 335 -44.09 2.16 -11.49
N GLN A 336 -43.34 3.00 -12.20
CA GLN A 336 -43.74 3.50 -13.53
C GLN A 336 -43.88 2.36 -14.56
N ALA A 337 -43.11 1.28 -14.41
CA ALA A 337 -43.22 0.07 -15.21
C ALA A 337 -44.28 -0.93 -14.70
N GLY A 338 -45.08 -0.56 -13.68
CA GLY A 338 -46.14 -1.41 -13.13
C GLY A 338 -45.68 -2.44 -12.09
N HIS A 339 -44.48 -2.29 -11.53
CA HIS A 339 -43.93 -3.16 -10.50
C HIS A 339 -43.82 -2.45 -9.16
N ASP A 340 -44.49 -2.97 -8.14
CA ASP A 340 -44.34 -2.50 -6.77
C ASP A 340 -43.21 -3.28 -6.08
N ILE A 341 -42.07 -2.62 -5.88
CA ILE A 341 -40.88 -3.22 -5.29
C ILE A 341 -40.38 -2.37 -4.12
N HIS A 342 -39.68 -3.01 -3.21
CA HIS A 342 -38.93 -2.37 -2.14
C HIS A 342 -37.44 -2.62 -2.36
N VAL A 343 -36.65 -1.56 -2.47
CA VAL A 343 -35.20 -1.62 -2.55
C VAL A 343 -34.64 -1.51 -1.14
N PRO A 344 -33.96 -2.55 -0.62
CA PRO A 344 -33.38 -2.53 0.72
C PRO A 344 -32.39 -1.39 0.89
N PHE A 345 -32.40 -0.80 2.07
CA PHE A 345 -31.50 0.28 2.45
C PHE A 345 -31.05 0.10 3.91
N SER A 346 -29.76 0.31 4.16
CA SER A 346 -29.17 0.22 5.50
C SER A 346 -28.42 1.53 5.79
N PRO A 347 -28.87 2.32 6.77
CA PRO A 347 -28.17 3.53 7.20
C PRO A 347 -26.91 3.20 8.02
N GLY A 348 -26.07 4.20 8.24
CA GLY A 348 -24.85 4.11 9.02
C GLY A 348 -23.59 4.50 8.26
N ARG A 349 -23.70 4.96 7.00
CA ARG A 349 -22.56 5.62 6.35
C ARG A 349 -22.32 6.97 6.98
N THR A 350 -21.07 7.40 6.99
CA THR A 350 -20.67 8.72 7.52
C THR A 350 -19.97 9.53 6.45
N ASP A 351 -19.81 10.82 6.72
CA ASP A 351 -19.31 11.81 5.79
C ASP A 351 -17.83 12.11 6.07
N ALA A 352 -16.93 11.67 5.19
CA ALA A 352 -15.50 11.97 5.32
C ALA A 352 -15.21 13.45 5.04
N THR A 353 -14.12 13.97 5.59
CA THR A 353 -13.60 15.29 5.25
C THR A 353 -12.52 15.19 4.16
N GLN A 354 -12.10 16.33 3.62
CA GLN A 354 -11.02 16.35 2.63
C GLN A 354 -9.68 15.93 3.26
N GLU A 355 -9.45 16.25 4.53
CA GLU A 355 -8.25 15.88 5.29
C GLU A 355 -8.16 14.35 5.53
N MET A 356 -9.30 13.67 5.56
CA MET A 356 -9.39 12.21 5.63
C MET A 356 -9.25 11.52 4.26
N THR A 357 -8.98 12.28 3.20
CA THR A 357 -8.97 11.79 1.81
C THR A 357 -7.66 12.17 1.12
N ASP A 358 -6.75 11.21 1.03
CA ASP A 358 -5.49 11.37 0.30
C ASP A 358 -5.73 11.43 -1.21
N ILE A 359 -5.72 12.64 -1.77
CA ILE A 359 -5.99 12.87 -3.19
C ILE A 359 -5.10 12.02 -4.09
N ALA A 360 -3.80 11.88 -3.79
CA ALA A 360 -2.87 11.13 -4.64
C ALA A 360 -3.20 9.63 -4.66
N SER A 361 -3.74 9.12 -3.55
CA SER A 361 -4.19 7.72 -3.44
C SER A 361 -5.52 7.45 -4.16
N PHE A 362 -6.31 8.49 -4.44
CA PHE A 362 -7.56 8.41 -5.20
C PHE A 362 -7.42 8.86 -6.66
N ALA A 363 -6.31 9.50 -7.05
CA ALA A 363 -6.14 10.13 -8.37
C ALA A 363 -5.99 9.14 -9.53
#